data_AF-A0A3M1HTD6-F1
#
_entry.id   AF-A0A3M1HTD6-F1
#
_cell.length_a   1.000
_cell.length_b   1.000
_cell.length_c   1.000
_cell.angle_alpha   90.00
_cell.angle_beta   90.00
_cell.angle_gamma   90.00
#
_symmetry.space_group_name_H-M   'P 1'
#
loop_
_entity.id
_entity.type
_entity.pdbx_description
1 polymer ?
#
loop_
_entity_poly.entity_id
_entity_poly.type
_entity_poly.pdbx_seq_one_letter_code
_entity_poly.pdbx_strand_id
1 'polypeptide(L)'
;MRRVFAAFALAASIFAASAQAAQDDQIRRVHIVIYKLQESIKALKELDRLEASGMTHKDVERMRRALKHKLDAMIEEAIREIQKL
;
A
#
# COMPACT_ATOMS: atom_id res chain seq x y z
N MET A 1 42.28 -11.32 -23.26
CA MET A 1 41.29 -11.77 -22.24
C MET A 1 40.83 -10.70 -21.25
N ARG A 2 41.63 -9.67 -20.90
CA ARG A 2 41.26 -8.62 -19.89
C ARG A 2 40.02 -7.75 -20.20
N ARG A 3 39.64 -7.56 -21.48
CA ARG A 3 38.54 -6.67 -21.87
C ARG A 3 37.14 -7.30 -21.71
N VAL A 4 37.03 -8.63 -21.72
CA VAL A 4 35.74 -9.34 -21.61
C VAL A 4 35.24 -9.34 -20.16
N PHE A 5 36.15 -9.43 -19.18
CA PHE A 5 35.82 -9.39 -17.75
C PHE A 5 35.26 -8.02 -17.30
N ALA A 6 35.74 -6.92 -17.89
CA ALA A 6 35.25 -5.57 -17.57
C ALA A 6 33.81 -5.35 -18.06
N ALA A 7 33.47 -5.87 -19.24
CA ALA A 7 32.11 -5.78 -19.78
C ALA A 7 31.10 -6.62 -18.97
N PHE A 8 31.52 -7.79 -18.48
CA PHE A 8 30.68 -8.66 -17.65
C PHE A 8 30.41 -8.05 -16.25
N ALA A 9 31.41 -7.41 -15.65
CA ALA A 9 31.25 -6.72 -14.37
C ALA A 9 30.34 -5.48 -14.45
N LEU A 10 30.39 -4.73 -15.55
CA LEU A 10 29.51 -3.58 -15.79
C LEU A 10 28.06 -4.00 -16.05
N ALA A 11 27.85 -5.11 -16.78
CA ALA A 11 26.51 -5.66 -17.00
C ALA A 11 25.89 -6.21 -15.71
N ALA A 12 26.69 -6.88 -14.88
CA ALA A 12 26.24 -7.42 -13.59
C ALA A 12 25.85 -6.32 -12.59
N SER A 13 26.58 -5.20 -12.55
CA SER A 13 26.26 -4.07 -11.67
C SER A 13 25.02 -3.30 -12.11
N ILE A 14 24.79 -3.14 -13.42
CA ILE A 14 23.54 -2.54 -13.94
C ILE A 14 22.33 -3.43 -13.61
N PHE A 15 22.46 -4.74 -13.80
CA PHE A 15 21.39 -5.68 -13.48
C PHE A 15 21.07 -5.70 -11.97
N ALA A 16 22.09 -5.74 -11.12
CA ALA A 16 21.92 -5.67 -9.66
C ALA A 16 21.26 -4.35 -9.21
N ALA A 17 21.65 -3.21 -9.79
CA ALA A 17 21.02 -1.92 -9.49
C ALA A 17 19.54 -1.87 -9.92
N SER A 18 19.19 -2.47 -11.06
CA SER A 18 17.80 -2.54 -11.52
C SER A 18 16.92 -3.45 -10.65
N ALA A 19 17.47 -4.56 -10.15
CA ALA A 19 16.77 -5.44 -9.21
C ALA A 19 16.53 -4.75 -7.86
N GLN A 20 17.52 -4.00 -7.36
CA GLN A 20 17.39 -3.24 -6.11
C GLN A 20 16.34 -2.12 -6.24
N ALA A 21 16.34 -1.37 -7.34
CA ALA A 21 15.35 -0.31 -7.59
C ALA A 21 13.92 -0.87 -7.68
N ALA A 22 13.74 -2.02 -8.33
CA ALA A 22 12.45 -2.68 -8.41
C ALA A 22 11.93 -3.12 -7.02
N GLN A 23 12.83 -3.60 -6.16
CA GLN A 23 12.51 -3.97 -4.78
C GLN A 23 12.13 -2.75 -3.92
N ASP A 24 12.87 -1.64 -4.03
CA ASP A 24 12.58 -0.40 -3.31
C ASP A 24 11.22 0.19 -3.71
N ASP A 25 10.90 0.20 -5.00
CA ASP A 25 9.60 0.65 -5.51
C ASP A 25 8.44 -0.20 -4.96
N GLN A 26 8.69 -1.49 -4.76
CA GLN A 26 7.70 -2.42 -4.25
C GLN A 26 7.46 -2.26 -2.74
N ILE A 27 8.52 -2.09 -1.96
CA ILE A 27 8.41 -1.74 -0.53
C ILE A 27 7.66 -0.41 -0.38
N ARG A 28 7.95 0.56 -1.23
CA ARG A 28 7.24 1.85 -1.25
C ARG A 28 5.75 1.69 -1.52
N ARG A 29 5.34 0.83 -2.46
CA ARG A 29 3.92 0.54 -2.72
C ARG A 29 3.24 -0.05 -1.48
N VAL A 30 3.87 -1.03 -0.83
CA VAL A 30 3.35 -1.62 0.42
C VAL A 30 3.16 -0.56 1.52
N HIS A 31 4.14 0.31 1.74
CA HIS A 31 4.01 1.42 2.69
C HIS A 31 2.84 2.34 2.38
N ILE A 32 2.61 2.68 1.10
CA ILE A 32 1.48 3.53 0.69
C ILE A 32 0.14 2.85 1.01
N VAL A 33 -0.01 1.55 0.70
CA VAL A 33 -1.26 0.83 0.98
C VAL A 33 -1.51 0.75 2.49
N ILE A 34 -0.49 0.44 3.29
CA ILE A 34 -0.59 0.43 4.76
C ILE A 34 -0.97 1.80 5.31
N TYR A 35 -0.38 2.87 4.80
CA TYR A 35 -0.71 4.24 5.22
C TYR A 35 -2.18 4.56 4.97
N LYS A 36 -2.67 4.30 3.75
CA LYS A 36 -4.08 4.53 3.39
C LYS A 36 -5.03 3.68 4.23
N LEU A 37 -4.64 2.45 4.59
CA LEU A 37 -5.41 1.58 5.50
C LEU A 37 -5.55 2.24 6.88
N GLN A 38 -4.45 2.74 7.44
CA GLN A 38 -4.47 3.44 8.72
C GLN A 38 -5.36 4.69 8.69
N GLU A 39 -5.30 5.48 7.62
CA GLU A 39 -6.19 6.64 7.45
C GLU A 39 -7.66 6.24 7.36
N SER A 40 -7.97 5.17 6.62
CA SER A 40 -9.34 4.67 6.49
C SER A 40 -9.89 4.14 7.81
N ILE A 41 -9.05 3.51 8.65
CA ILE A 41 -9.41 3.10 10.01
C ILE A 41 -9.69 4.31 10.90
N LYS A 42 -8.88 5.38 10.81
CA LYS A 42 -9.14 6.63 11.54
C LYS A 42 -10.48 7.21 11.12
N ALA A 43 -10.76 7.29 9.82
CA ALA A 43 -12.03 7.78 9.31
C ALA A 43 -13.24 6.99 9.84
N LEU A 44 -13.09 5.67 10.01
CA LEU A 44 -14.14 4.83 10.62
C LEU A 44 -14.46 5.24 12.07
N LYS A 45 -13.43 5.61 12.86
CA LYS A 45 -13.61 6.08 14.25
C LYS A 45 -14.22 7.47 14.31
N GLU A 46 -14.01 8.31 13.30
CA GLU A 46 -14.61 9.64 13.22
C GLU A 46 -16.12 9.57 12.89
N LEU A 47 -16.62 8.47 12.34
CA LEU A 47 -18.05 8.30 12.06
C LEU A 47 -18.90 8.38 13.34
N ASP A 48 -18.40 7.86 14.46
CA ASP A 48 -19.10 7.93 15.75
C ASP A 48 -19.23 9.38 16.24
N ARG A 49 -18.26 10.25 15.89
CA ARG A 49 -18.34 11.69 16.18
C ARG A 49 -19.33 12.40 15.27
N LEU A 50 -19.47 11.95 14.02
CA LEU A 50 -20.47 12.51 13.09
C LEU A 50 -21.89 12.24 13.60
N GLU A 51 -22.15 11.04 14.14
CA GLU A 51 -23.43 10.72 14.78
C GLU A 51 -23.70 11.65 15.97
N ALA A 52 -22.71 11.84 16.85
CA ALA A 52 -22.80 12.76 17.97
C ALA A 52 -22.99 14.23 17.55
N SER A 53 -22.52 14.62 16.36
CA SER A 53 -22.68 15.96 15.80
C SER A 53 -24.03 16.19 15.10
N GLY A 54 -24.91 15.17 15.06
CA GLY A 54 -26.26 15.28 14.51
C GLY A 54 -26.48 14.62 13.14
N MET A 55 -25.51 13.86 12.62
CA MET A 55 -25.76 13.02 11.45
C MET A 55 -26.69 11.86 11.81
N THR A 56 -27.62 11.50 10.91
CA THR A 56 -28.55 10.41 11.21
C THR A 56 -27.80 9.07 11.32
N HIS A 57 -28.19 8.24 12.30
CA HIS A 57 -27.64 6.90 12.47
C HIS A 57 -27.66 6.09 11.16
N LYS A 58 -28.73 6.23 10.36
CA LYS A 58 -28.89 5.56 9.06
C LYS A 58 -27.78 5.95 8.07
N ASP A 59 -27.44 7.24 8.01
CA ASP A 59 -26.40 7.75 7.10
C ASP A 59 -25.01 7.34 7.58
N VAL A 60 -24.75 7.42 8.90
CA VAL A 60 -23.51 6.95 9.53
C VAL A 60 -23.30 5.47 9.26
N GLU A 61 -24.33 4.64 9.41
CA GLU A 61 -24.26 3.20 9.13
C GLU A 61 -24.05 2.88 7.65
N ARG A 62 -24.63 3.68 6.75
CA ARG A 62 -24.34 3.56 5.30
C ARG A 62 -22.87 3.87 5.03
N MET A 63 -22.32 4.93 5.63
CA MET A 63 -20.90 5.28 5.51
C MET A 63 -20.01 4.21 6.13
N ARG A 64 -20.37 3.66 7.30
CA ARG A 64 -19.64 2.59 7.98
C ARG A 64 -19.52 1.35 7.10
N ARG A 65 -20.62 0.92 6.48
CA ARG A 65 -20.61 -0.21 5.53
C ARG A 65 -19.72 0.07 4.32
N ALA A 66 -19.83 1.26 3.72
CA ALA A 66 -19.00 1.62 2.57
C ALA A 66 -17.50 1.67 2.91
N LEU A 67 -17.15 2.27 4.06
CA LEU A 67 -15.78 2.31 4.57
C LEU A 67 -15.26 0.92 4.90
N LYS A 68 -16.07 0.05 5.50
CA LYS A 68 -15.69 -1.34 5.75
C LYS A 68 -15.39 -2.09 4.46
N HIS A 69 -16.25 -1.98 3.44
CA HIS A 69 -16.00 -2.61 2.14
C HIS A 69 -14.70 -2.09 1.49
N LYS A 70 -14.43 -0.79 1.60
CA LYS A 70 -13.19 -0.20 1.10
C LYS A 70 -11.97 -0.70 1.87
N LEU A 71 -12.07 -0.81 3.20
CA LEU A 71 -11.02 -1.38 4.05
C LEU A 71 -10.72 -2.83 3.67
N ASP A 72 -11.75 -3.66 3.49
CA ASP A 72 -11.60 -5.07 3.11
C ASP A 72 -10.85 -5.16 1.75
N ALA A 73 -11.24 -4.37 0.75
CA ALA A 73 -10.56 -4.33 -0.55
C ALA A 73 -9.09 -3.87 -0.46
N MET A 74 -8.80 -2.89 0.38
CA MET A 74 -7.43 -2.40 0.59
C MET A 74 -6.56 -3.38 1.38
N ILE A 75 -7.15 -4.15 2.31
CA ILE A 75 -6.44 -5.22 3.03
C ILE A 75 -6.02 -6.30 2.04
N GLU A 76 -6.91 -6.70 1.13
CA GLU A 76 -6.56 -7.65 0.09
C GLU A 76 -5.49 -7.11 -0.86
N GLU A 77 -5.55 -5.82 -1.22
CA GLU A 77 -4.51 -5.17 -2.03
C GLU A 77 -3.17 -5.18 -1.30
N ALA A 78 -3.15 -4.87 0.00
CA ALA A 78 -1.93 -4.93 0.81
C ALA A 78 -1.34 -6.33 0.84
N ILE A 79 -2.16 -7.36 1.08
CA ILE A 79 -1.73 -8.76 1.07
C ILE A 79 -1.14 -9.12 -0.30
N ARG A 80 -1.80 -8.73 -1.40
CA ARG A 80 -1.31 -8.99 -2.76
C ARG A 80 0.03 -8.29 -3.04
N GLU A 81 0.23 -7.07 -2.57
CA GLU A 81 1.52 -6.37 -2.74
C GLU A 81 2.63 -6.99 -1.88
N ILE A 82 2.31 -7.41 -0.64
CA ILE A 82 3.25 -8.10 0.26
C ILE A 82 3.65 -9.46 -0.31
N GLN A 83 2.73 -10.23 -0.88
CA GLN A 83 3.02 -11.53 -1.48
C GLN A 83 3.94 -11.46 -2.70
N LYS A 84 4.01 -10.30 -3.35
CA LYS A 84 4.90 -10.09 -4.48
C LYS A 84 6.32 -9.73 -4.03
N LEU A 85 6.52 -9.28 -2.78
CA LEU A 85 7.84 -8.91 -2.23
C LEU A 85 8.73 -10.14 -2.08
#